data_AF-A0A090MCF3-F1
#
_entry.id   AF-A0A090MCF3-F1
#
_cell.length_a   1.000
_cell.length_b   1.000
_cell.length_c   1.000
_cell.angle_alpha   90.00
_cell.angle_beta   90.00
_cell.angle_gamma   90.00
#
_symmetry.space_group_name_H-M   'P 1'
#
loop_
_entity.id
_entity.type
_entity.pdbx_description
1 polymer ?
#
loop_
_entity_poly.entity_id
_entity_poly.type
_entity_poly.pdbx_seq_one_letter_code
_entity_poly.pdbx_strand_id
1 'polypeptide(L)'
;MASGFGARGSEGRCAPLWREFARCVNDADDRSACFKFREDYVECLHHRKEYTRENAVAAERRRRNDETLEGLVHEMRTMSWVKDPKYAPKE
;
A
#
# COMPACT_ATOMS: atom_id res chain seq x y z
N MET A 1 1.87 -1.88 -21.35
CA MET A 1 1.10 -2.35 -22.53
C MET A 1 0.28 -1.17 -23.05
N ALA A 2 0.51 -0.76 -24.29
CA ALA A 2 -0.01 0.48 -24.88
C ALA A 2 -1.28 0.28 -25.75
N SER A 3 -1.88 -0.92 -25.76
CA SER A 3 -2.86 -1.35 -26.77
C SER A 3 -4.29 -1.61 -26.26
N GLY A 4 -4.64 -1.23 -25.02
CA GLY A 4 -6.02 -1.37 -24.50
C GLY A 4 -6.51 -2.82 -24.25
N PHE A 5 -5.87 -3.83 -24.85
CA PHE A 5 -6.17 -5.24 -24.65
C PHE A 5 -5.16 -5.90 -23.71
N GLY A 6 -5.67 -6.79 -22.84
CA GLY A 6 -4.88 -7.62 -21.95
C GLY A 6 -4.31 -8.85 -22.65
N ALA A 7 -3.39 -9.55 -21.97
CA ALA A 7 -2.72 -10.75 -22.50
C ALA A 7 -3.66 -11.90 -22.87
N ARG A 8 -4.90 -11.89 -22.38
CA ARG A 8 -5.93 -12.90 -22.68
C ARG A 8 -6.95 -12.42 -23.73
N GLY A 9 -6.70 -11.31 -24.41
CA GLY A 9 -7.62 -10.72 -25.38
C GLY A 9 -8.82 -10.00 -24.77
N SER A 10 -9.01 -10.10 -23.45
CA SER A 10 -9.97 -9.28 -22.71
C SER A 10 -9.53 -7.82 -22.65
N GLU A 11 -10.45 -6.91 -22.32
CA GLU A 11 -10.11 -5.53 -21.99
C GLU A 11 -9.05 -5.49 -20.88
N GLY A 12 -8.02 -4.64 -21.05
CA GLY A 12 -6.95 -4.49 -20.07
C GLY A 12 -7.45 -3.80 -18.79
N ARG A 13 -6.86 -4.12 -17.62
CA ARG A 13 -7.27 -3.55 -16.32
C ARG A 13 -7.35 -2.01 -16.32
N CYS A 14 -6.38 -1.35 -16.95
CA CYS A 14 -6.30 0.11 -17.03
C CYS A 14 -6.85 0.69 -18.33
N ALA A 15 -7.56 -0.10 -19.15
CA ALA A 15 -8.12 0.37 -20.42
C ALA A 15 -9.19 1.49 -20.26
N PRO A 16 -10.04 1.51 -19.21
CA PRO A 16 -10.94 2.63 -18.96
C PRO A 16 -10.20 3.96 -18.78
N LEU A 17 -9.15 3.99 -17.95
CA LEU A 17 -8.34 5.19 -17.70
C LEU A 17 -7.59 5.64 -18.95
N TRP A 18 -7.10 4.69 -19.76
CA TRP A 18 -6.53 5.00 -21.06
C TRP A 18 -7.53 5.69 -21.99
N ARG A 19 -8.79 5.22 -22.03
CA ARG A 19 -9.84 5.85 -22.86
C ARG A 19 -10.14 7.28 -22.41
N GLU A 20 -10.16 7.54 -21.11
CA GLU A 20 -10.36 8.90 -20.56
C GLU A 20 -9.20 9.83 -20.92
N PHE A 21 -7.96 9.35 -20.75
CA PHE A 21 -6.79 10.09 -21.17
C PHE A 21 -6.79 10.36 -22.68
N ALA A 22 -7.08 9.35 -23.49
CA ALA A 22 -7.13 9.48 -24.95
C ALA A 22 -8.24 10.46 -25.39
N ARG A 23 -9.41 10.43 -24.75
CA ARG A 23 -10.49 11.41 -25.00
C ARG A 23 -10.02 12.82 -24.70
N CYS A 24 -9.45 13.05 -23.51
CA CYS A 24 -8.94 14.37 -23.14
C CYS A 24 -7.91 14.89 -24.16
N VAL A 25 -6.94 14.05 -24.55
CA VAL A 25 -5.88 14.46 -25.48
C VAL A 25 -6.40 14.74 -26.89
N ASN A 26 -7.49 14.09 -27.30
CA ASN A 26 -8.12 14.34 -28.60
C ASN A 26 -8.97 15.62 -28.60
N ASP A 27 -9.60 15.95 -27.48
CA ASP A 27 -10.50 17.09 -27.36
C ASP A 27 -9.77 18.40 -26.94
N ALA A 28 -8.57 18.31 -26.38
CA ALA A 28 -7.84 19.47 -25.85
C ALA A 28 -6.86 20.09 -26.88
N ASP A 29 -6.88 21.43 -26.97
CA ASP A 29 -5.89 22.20 -27.75
C ASP A 29 -4.47 22.10 -27.16
N ASP A 30 -4.38 22.08 -25.82
CA ASP A 30 -3.12 21.86 -25.11
C ASP A 30 -3.14 20.50 -24.38
N ARG A 31 -2.25 19.62 -24.79
CA ARG A 31 -2.07 18.28 -24.20
C ARG A 31 -1.62 18.33 -22.74
N SER A 32 -1.01 19.42 -22.31
CA SER A 32 -0.58 19.60 -20.92
C SER A 32 -1.77 19.63 -19.94
N ALA A 33 -2.94 20.07 -20.41
CA ALA A 33 -4.17 20.12 -19.62
C ALA A 33 -4.65 18.71 -19.18
N CYS A 34 -4.28 17.66 -19.93
CA CYS A 34 -4.65 16.27 -19.67
C CYS A 34 -3.70 15.54 -18.71
N PHE A 35 -2.81 16.27 -18.03
CA PHE A 35 -1.84 15.69 -17.12
C PHE A 35 -2.46 14.87 -15.98
N LYS A 36 -3.63 15.27 -15.46
CA LYS A 36 -4.32 14.53 -14.40
C LYS A 36 -4.71 13.12 -14.85
N PHE A 37 -5.36 13.00 -16.02
CA PHE A 37 -5.72 11.70 -16.61
C PHE A 37 -4.48 10.86 -16.94
N ARG A 38 -3.39 11.50 -17.34
CA ARG A 38 -2.10 10.82 -17.54
C ARG A 38 -1.58 10.25 -16.23
N GLU A 39 -1.61 11.02 -15.14
CA GLU A 39 -1.19 10.53 -13.83
C GLU A 39 -2.00 9.31 -13.41
N ASP A 40 -3.32 9.34 -13.56
CA ASP A 40 -4.20 8.23 -13.16
C ASP A 40 -3.92 6.96 -13.98
N TYR A 41 -3.72 7.11 -15.29
CA TYR A 41 -3.34 5.97 -16.14
C TYR A 41 -1.97 5.37 -15.74
N VAL A 42 -0.98 6.21 -15.48
CA VAL A 42 0.36 5.79 -15.04
C VAL A 42 0.34 5.19 -13.64
N GLU A 43 -0.52 5.71 -12.76
CA GLU A 43 -0.76 5.19 -11.42
C GLU A 43 -1.32 3.77 -11.53
N CYS A 44 -2.38 3.53 -12.30
CA CYS A 44 -2.92 2.17 -12.50
C CYS A 44 -1.91 1.18 -13.12
N LEU A 45 -0.97 1.65 -13.94
CA LEU A 45 0.05 0.76 -14.52
C LEU A 45 1.12 0.34 -13.51
N HIS A 46 1.48 1.21 -12.57
CA HIS A 46 2.64 1.03 -11.70
C HIS A 46 2.33 0.97 -10.20
N HIS A 47 1.10 1.30 -9.81
CA HIS A 47 0.57 1.34 -8.45
C HIS A 47 1.50 2.04 -7.44
N ARG A 48 2.25 3.05 -7.87
CA ARG A 48 3.28 3.69 -7.02
C ARG A 48 2.68 4.37 -5.81
N LYS A 49 1.56 5.09 -6.01
CA LYS A 49 0.88 5.82 -4.93
C LYS A 49 0.23 4.82 -3.97
N GLU A 50 -0.42 3.78 -4.52
CA GLU A 50 -0.98 2.68 -3.73
C GLU A 50 0.07 1.97 -2.86
N TYR A 51 1.16 1.47 -3.44
CA TYR A 51 2.21 0.77 -2.68
C TYR A 51 2.84 1.65 -1.60
N THR A 52 3.02 2.95 -1.88
CA THR A 52 3.54 3.89 -0.88
C THR A 52 2.59 4.00 0.31
N ARG A 53 1.28 4.11 0.06
CA ARG A 53 0.26 4.18 1.10
C ARG A 53 0.18 2.87 1.89
N GLU A 54 0.18 1.72 1.21
CA GLU A 54 0.14 0.41 1.86
C GLU A 54 1.36 0.18 2.75
N ASN A 55 2.56 0.55 2.29
CA ASN A 55 3.77 0.46 3.08
C ASN A 55 3.72 1.33 4.33
N ALA A 56 3.19 2.56 4.22
CA ALA A 56 3.00 3.44 5.37
C ALA A 56 2.03 2.84 6.40
N VAL A 57 0.88 2.32 5.94
CA VAL A 57 -0.10 1.64 6.81
C VAL A 57 0.48 0.39 7.45
N ALA A 58 1.25 -0.41 6.70
CA ALA A 58 1.88 -1.62 7.22
C ALA A 58 2.98 -1.31 8.24
N ALA A 59 3.76 -0.24 8.03
CA ALA A 59 4.76 0.24 8.98
C ALA A 59 4.10 0.69 10.29
N GLU A 60 3.02 1.46 10.21
CA GLU A 60 2.29 1.91 11.40
C GLU A 60 1.64 0.73 12.14
N ARG A 61 1.08 -0.23 11.42
CA ARG A 61 0.54 -1.45 12.03
C ARG A 61 1.62 -2.24 12.77
N ARG A 62 2.82 -2.38 12.20
CA ARG A 62 3.95 -3.04 12.88
C ARG A 62 4.33 -2.30 14.16
N ARG A 63 4.48 -0.98 14.10
CA ARG A 63 4.81 -0.16 15.27
C ARG A 63 3.80 -0.36 16.42
N ARG A 64 2.51 -0.31 16.14
CA ARG A 64 1.46 -0.52 17.16
C ARG A 64 1.45 -1.93 17.73
N ASN A 65 1.76 -2.93 16.90
CA ASN A 65 1.90 -4.31 17.37
C ASN A 65 3.12 -4.47 18.27
N ASP A 66 4.26 -3.86 17.93
CA ASP A 66 5.48 -3.90 18.73
C ASP A 66 5.27 -3.23 20.09
N GLU A 67 4.63 -2.06 20.14
CA GLU A 67 4.22 -1.40 21.39
C GLU A 67 3.30 -2.28 22.25
N THR A 68 2.35 -2.97 21.61
CA THR A 68 1.44 -3.89 22.30
C THR A 68 2.20 -5.09 22.87
N LEU A 69 3.12 -5.66 22.09
CA LEU A 69 3.97 -6.77 22.53
C LEU A 69 4.88 -6.36 23.69
N GLU A 70 5.50 -5.17 23.63
CA GLU A 70 6.31 -4.63 24.72
C GLU A 70 5.48 -4.45 26.00
N GLY A 71 4.25 -3.95 25.89
CA GLY A 71 3.31 -3.84 27.01
C GLY A 71 2.97 -5.20 27.64
N LEU A 72 2.66 -6.20 26.81
CA LEU A 72 2.38 -7.57 27.26
C LEU A 72 3.61 -8.21 27.92
N VAL A 73 4.79 -8.03 27.36
CA VAL A 73 6.05 -8.54 27.93
C VAL A 73 6.35 -7.87 29.26
N HIS A 74 6.14 -6.55 29.37
CA HIS A 74 6.29 -5.83 30.63
C HIS A 74 5.32 -6.36 31.68
N GLU A 75 4.03 -6.52 31.34
CA GLU A 75 3.02 -7.08 32.24
C GLU A 75 3.43 -8.48 32.72
N MET A 76 3.77 -9.39 31.80
CA MET A 76 4.23 -10.75 32.12
C MET A 76 5.43 -10.75 33.08
N ARG A 77 6.42 -9.88 32.87
CA ARG A 77 7.60 -9.77 33.75
C ARG A 77 7.24 -9.22 35.13
N THR A 78 6.23 -8.35 35.22
CA THR A 78 5.80 -7.75 36.50
C THR A 78 4.87 -8.63 37.33
N MET A 79 4.26 -9.67 36.73
CA MET A 79 3.43 -10.63 37.46
C MET A 79 4.20 -11.33 38.59
N SER A 80 3.53 -11.50 39.75
CA SER A 80 4.18 -11.92 41.00
C SER A 80 4.78 -13.33 40.95
N TRP A 81 4.16 -14.28 40.24
CA TRP A 81 4.63 -15.66 40.09
C TRP A 81 5.87 -15.82 39.20
N VAL A 82 6.22 -14.82 38.37
CA VAL A 82 7.48 -14.82 37.58
C VAL A 82 8.66 -14.27 38.40
N LYS A 83 8.38 -13.46 39.44
CA LYS A 83 9.39 -13.00 40.39
C LYS A 83 9.77 -14.06 41.42
N ASP A 84 9.07 -15.19 41.45
CA ASP A 84 9.46 -16.34 42.27
C ASP A 84 10.80 -16.90 41.77
N PRO A 85 11.85 -17.00 42.61
CA PRO A 85 13.17 -17.51 42.23
C PRO A 85 13.12 -18.93 41.64
N LYS A 86 12.06 -19.69 41.93
CA LYS A 86 11.80 -21.03 41.41
C LYS A 86 11.49 -21.05 39.90
N TYR A 87 10.91 -19.97 39.36
CA TYR A 87 10.43 -19.88 37.98
C TYR A 87 11.16 -18.83 37.13
N ALA A 88 12.12 -18.12 37.71
CA ALA A 88 12.96 -17.16 36.97
C ALA A 88 13.79 -17.88 35.88
N PRO A 89 13.95 -17.28 34.68
CA PRO A 89 14.81 -17.84 33.64
C PRO A 89 16.24 -17.93 34.18
N LYS A 90 16.83 -19.13 34.11
CA LYS A 90 18.24 -19.35 34.47
C LYS A 90 19.11 -18.75 33.36
N GLU A 91 20.06 -17.91 33.75
CA GLU A 91 21.11 -17.36 32.87
C GLU A 91 21.90 -18.47 32.18
#